data_AF-A0A7Y3GB29-F1
#
_entry.id   AF-A0A7Y3GB29-F1
#
_cell.length_a   1.000
_cell.length_b   1.000
_cell.length_c   1.000
_cell.angle_alpha   90.00
_cell.angle_beta   90.00
_cell.angle_gamma   90.00
#
_symmetry.space_group_name_H-M   'P 1'
#
loop_
_entity.id
_entity.type
_entity.pdbx_description
1 polymer ?
#
loop_
_entity_poly.entity_id
_entity_poly.type
_entity_poly.pdbx_seq_one_letter_code
_entity_poly.pdbx_strand_id
1 'polypeptide(L)'
;MPHDALRKKLKQLQDQMADGEPLDAQERQTLDDVLDEVEALLEAEDTDDDDSLAERVREAGIQFEESHPNLTAAIGAVADALSRLGI
;
A
#
# COMPACT_ATOMS: atom_id res chain seq x y z
N MET A 1 2.74 10.85 -14.93
CA MET A 1 1.33 10.44 -14.91
C MET A 1 0.91 10.15 -13.46
N PRO A 2 -0.38 10.15 -13.10
CA PRO A 2 -0.82 9.80 -11.74
C PRO A 2 -0.32 8.43 -11.25
N HIS A 3 -0.16 7.45 -12.15
CA HIS A 3 0.34 6.10 -11.83
C HIS A 3 1.82 6.09 -11.42
N ASP A 4 2.67 6.96 -11.98
CA ASP A 4 4.08 7.05 -11.61
C ASP A 4 4.28 7.47 -10.14
N ALA A 5 3.40 8.35 -9.65
CA ALA A 5 3.47 8.84 -8.28
C ALA A 5 3.10 7.73 -7.28
N LEU A 6 2.10 6.92 -7.61
CA LEU A 6 1.70 5.75 -6.82
C LEU A 6 2.82 4.70 -6.80
N ARG A 7 3.39 4.37 -7.97
CA ARG A 7 4.51 3.42 -8.07
C ARG A 7 5.73 3.84 -7.24
N LYS A 8 6.01 5.15 -7.20
CA LYS A 8 7.07 5.69 -6.34
C LYS A 8 6.77 5.51 -4.85
N LYS A 9 5.52 5.69 -4.42
CA LYS A 9 5.09 5.51 -3.02
C LYS A 9 5.15 4.04 -2.62
N LEU A 10 4.69 3.12 -3.48
CA LEU A 10 4.82 1.67 -3.28
C LEU A 10 6.28 1.26 -3.08
N LYS A 11 7.17 1.75 -3.95
CA LYS A 11 8.60 1.50 -3.83
C LYS A 11 9.17 1.99 -2.49
N GLN A 12 8.76 3.18 -2.05
CA GLN A 12 9.18 3.72 -0.74
C GLN A 12 8.67 2.86 0.43
N LEU A 13 7.45 2.32 0.33
CA LEU A 13 6.90 1.42 1.34
C LEU A 13 7.70 0.11 1.41
N GLN A 14 8.02 -0.50 0.25
CA GLN A 14 8.90 -1.67 0.19
C GLN A 14 10.30 -1.41 0.75
N ASP A 15 10.90 -0.26 0.39
CA ASP A 15 12.21 0.11 0.92
C ASP A 15 12.16 0.25 2.46
N GLN A 16 11.09 0.83 3.02
CA GLN A 16 10.90 0.93 4.48
C GLN A 16 10.73 -0.43 5.16
N MET A 17 10.02 -1.37 4.53
CA MET A 17 9.90 -2.76 5.00
C MET A 17 11.24 -3.51 4.96
N ALA A 18 12.13 -3.13 4.04
CA ALA A 18 13.45 -3.72 3.89
C ALA A 18 14.50 -3.09 4.85
N ASP A 19 14.36 -1.80 5.18
CA ASP A 19 15.36 -1.02 5.94
C ASP A 19 15.39 -1.37 7.44
N GLY A 20 14.44 -2.16 7.95
CA GLY A 20 14.69 -2.94 9.17
C GLY A 20 13.75 -2.74 10.36
N GLU A 21 12.48 -2.39 10.14
CA GLU A 21 11.49 -2.60 11.19
C GLU A 21 11.10 -4.09 11.24
N PRO A 22 11.19 -4.76 12.41
CA PRO A 22 10.79 -6.15 12.53
C PRO A 22 9.27 -6.22 12.36
N LEU A 23 8.86 -6.57 11.15
CA LEU A 23 7.49 -6.97 10.84
C LEU A 23 7.36 -8.45 11.20
N ASP A 24 6.24 -8.81 11.79
CA ASP A 24 5.90 -10.21 11.96
C ASP A 24 5.58 -10.86 10.59
N ALA A 25 5.49 -12.19 10.56
CA ALA A 25 5.25 -12.90 9.30
C ALA A 25 3.87 -12.59 8.70
N GLN A 26 2.88 -12.27 9.54
CA GLN A 26 1.49 -12.01 9.13
C GLN A 26 1.37 -10.61 8.52
N GLU A 27 1.99 -9.63 9.17
CA GLU A 27 2.15 -8.24 8.78
C GLU A 27 2.87 -8.12 7.45
N ARG A 28 4.03 -8.79 7.32
CA ARG A 28 4.78 -8.79 6.07
C ARG A 28 3.98 -9.43 4.93
N GLN A 29 3.29 -10.55 5.19
CA GLN A 29 2.44 -11.19 4.19
C GLN A 29 1.31 -10.26 3.74
N THR A 30 0.62 -9.62 4.68
CA THR A 30 -0.49 -8.69 4.40
C THR A 30 -0.01 -7.52 3.54
N LEU A 31 1.18 -6.98 3.84
CA LEU A 31 1.76 -5.89 3.05
C LEU A 31 2.17 -6.33 1.65
N ASP A 32 2.84 -7.47 1.51
CA ASP A 32 3.21 -8.00 0.20
C ASP A 32 1.96 -8.27 -0.65
N ASP A 33 0.92 -8.88 -0.08
CA ASP A 33 -0.34 -9.17 -0.78
C ASP A 33 -0.98 -7.86 -1.30
N VAL A 34 -1.03 -6.82 -0.46
CA VAL A 34 -1.57 -5.51 -0.85
C VAL A 34 -0.70 -4.82 -1.91
N LEU A 35 0.63 -4.89 -1.79
CA LEU A 35 1.56 -4.31 -2.76
C LEU A 35 1.39 -4.97 -4.13
N ASP A 36 1.33 -6.30 -4.18
CA ASP A 36 1.16 -7.08 -5.40
C ASP A 36 -0.21 -6.81 -6.04
N GLU A 37 -1.27 -6.69 -5.25
CA GLU A 37 -2.63 -6.37 -5.75
C GLU A 37 -2.66 -4.97 -6.39
N VAL A 38 -2.01 -3.97 -5.77
CA VAL A 38 -1.89 -2.62 -6.33
C VAL A 38 -1.05 -2.62 -7.61
N GLU A 39 0.08 -3.33 -7.65
CA GLU A 39 0.90 -3.41 -8.87
C GLU A 39 0.13 -4.09 -10.01
N ALA A 40 -0.60 -5.17 -9.72
CA ALA A 40 -1.42 -5.85 -10.71
C ALA A 40 -2.49 -4.94 -11.31
N LEU A 41 -3.18 -4.14 -10.49
CA LEU A 41 -4.20 -3.19 -10.96
C LEU A 41 -3.58 -2.04 -11.77
N LEU A 42 -2.42 -1.54 -11.34
CA LEU A 42 -1.67 -0.53 -12.09
C LEU A 42 -1.21 -1.02 -13.47
N GLU A 43 -0.94 -2.33 -13.61
CA GLU A 43 -0.57 -2.96 -14.89
C GLU A 43 -1.76 -3.37 -15.75
N ALA A 44 -2.88 -3.75 -15.12
CA ALA A 44 -4.07 -4.21 -15.82
C ALA A 44 -4.84 -3.06 -16.50
N GLU A 45 -4.69 -1.81 -16.04
CA GLU A 45 -5.54 -0.66 -16.43
C GLU A 45 -7.05 -0.88 -16.19
N ASP A 46 -7.43 -2.02 -15.62
CA ASP A 46 -8.80 -2.42 -15.29
C ASP A 46 -9.14 -1.95 -13.88
N THR A 47 -10.28 -1.30 -13.75
CA THR A 47 -10.64 -0.48 -12.57
C THR A 47 -11.92 -0.94 -11.84
N ASP A 48 -12.35 -2.18 -12.06
CA ASP A 48 -13.66 -2.66 -11.59
C ASP A 48 -13.71 -3.08 -10.10
N ASP A 49 -12.57 -3.32 -9.43
CA ASP A 49 -12.48 -3.78 -8.03
C ASP A 49 -11.79 -2.77 -7.08
N ASP A 50 -11.62 -1.54 -7.54
CA ASP A 50 -10.64 -0.61 -6.99
C ASP A 50 -11.00 0.04 -5.65
N ASP A 51 -12.24 0.51 -5.47
CA ASP A 51 -12.67 1.13 -4.20
C ASP A 51 -12.42 0.22 -2.99
N SER A 52 -12.36 -1.10 -3.21
CA SER A 52 -12.05 -2.10 -2.19
C SER A 52 -10.56 -2.15 -1.81
N LEU A 53 -9.67 -1.82 -2.75
CA LEU A 53 -8.23 -1.87 -2.56
C LEU A 53 -7.74 -0.72 -1.69
N ALA A 54 -8.15 0.51 -2.00
CA ALA A 54 -7.77 1.66 -1.18
C ALA A 54 -8.24 1.49 0.28
N GLU A 55 -9.39 0.84 0.49
CA GLU A 55 -9.90 0.49 1.81
C GLU A 55 -9.09 -0.61 2.49
N ARG A 56 -8.74 -1.69 1.78
CA ARG A 56 -7.83 -2.74 2.31
C ARG A 56 -6.47 -2.18 2.71
N VAL A 57 -5.91 -1.30 1.89
CA VAL A 57 -4.63 -0.63 2.17
C VAL A 57 -4.76 0.20 3.45
N ARG A 58 -5.87 0.95 3.62
CA ARG A 58 -6.17 1.67 4.86
C ARG A 58 -6.29 0.74 6.07
N GLU A 59 -7.03 -0.37 5.94
CA GLU A 59 -7.20 -1.37 6.99
C GLU A 59 -5.88 -2.02 7.42
N ALA A 60 -5.00 -2.31 6.46
CA ALA A 60 -3.66 -2.78 6.75
C ALA A 60 -2.90 -1.70 7.57
N GLY A 61 -2.93 -0.44 7.13
CA GLY A 61 -2.29 0.68 7.82
C GLY A 61 -2.74 0.86 9.27
N ILE A 62 -4.02 0.65 9.56
CA ILE A 62 -4.57 0.73 10.93
C ILE A 62 -3.95 -0.34 11.84
N GLN A 63 -3.69 -1.55 11.32
CA GLN A 63 -3.05 -2.63 12.09
C GLN A 63 -1.61 -2.28 12.48
N PHE A 64 -0.95 -1.44 11.67
CA PHE A 64 0.42 -0.97 11.91
C PHE A 64 0.50 0.28 12.78
N GLU A 65 -0.62 0.95 13.11
CA GLU A 65 -0.60 2.26 13.77
C GLU A 65 0.05 2.20 15.16
N GLU A 66 -0.16 1.11 15.89
CA GLU A 66 0.41 0.92 17.25
C GLU A 66 1.89 0.54 17.23
N SER A 67 2.33 -0.23 16.22
CA SER A 67 3.65 -0.85 16.19
C SER A 67 4.64 -0.14 15.27
N HIS A 68 4.17 0.43 14.15
CA HIS A 68 4.99 0.95 13.05
C HIS A 68 4.38 2.25 12.48
N PRO A 69 4.53 3.39 13.19
CA PRO A 69 3.92 4.67 12.78
C PRO A 69 4.48 5.21 11.45
N ASN A 70 5.73 4.91 11.12
CA ASN A 70 6.33 5.30 9.84
C ASN A 70 5.68 4.53 8.67
N LEU A 71 5.46 3.23 8.86
CA LEU A 71 4.82 2.36 7.88
C LEU A 71 3.37 2.80 7.67
N THR A 72 2.65 3.08 8.76
CA THR A 72 1.27 3.59 8.72
C THR A 72 1.16 4.87 7.89
N ALA A 73 2.09 5.80 8.06
CA ALA A 73 2.12 7.03 7.27
C ALA A 73 2.38 6.75 5.77
N ALA A 74 3.24 5.79 5.45
CA ALA A 74 3.50 5.39 4.07
C ALA A 74 2.30 4.68 3.43
N ILE A 75 1.66 3.75 4.15
CA ILE A 75 0.46 3.02 3.72
C ILE A 75 -0.71 3.99 3.50
N GLY A 76 -0.96 4.90 4.44
CA GLY A 76 -1.99 5.94 4.28
C GLY A 76 -1.72 6.82 3.05
N ALA A 77 -0.45 7.14 2.78
CA ALA A 77 -0.06 7.91 1.60
C ALA A 77 -0.23 7.14 0.27
N VAL A 78 -0.21 5.80 0.30
CA VAL A 78 -0.56 4.92 -0.85
C VAL A 78 -2.07 4.89 -1.02
N ALA A 79 -2.84 4.64 0.05
CA ALA A 79 -4.29 4.62 0.01
C ALA A 79 -4.90 5.96 -0.44
N ASP A 80 -4.33 7.09 0.00
CA ASP A 80 -4.72 8.42 -0.48
C ASP A 80 -4.43 8.60 -1.97
N ALA A 81 -3.33 8.03 -2.46
CA ALA A 81 -2.97 8.11 -3.87
C ALA A 81 -3.93 7.27 -4.72
N LEU A 82 -4.29 6.06 -4.25
CA LEU A 82 -5.34 5.22 -4.84
C LEU A 82 -6.66 6.00 -4.91
N SER A 83 -7.16 6.49 -3.77
CA SER A 83 -8.43 7.22 -3.73
C SER A 83 -8.46 8.49 -4.59
N ARG A 84 -7.30 9.12 -4.84
CA ARG A 84 -7.20 10.27 -5.77
C ARG A 84 -7.22 9.87 -7.24
N LEU A 85 -6.81 8.66 -7.58
CA LEU A 85 -6.98 8.11 -8.93
C LEU A 85 -8.46 7.73 -9.19
N GLY A 86 -9.32 7.74 -8.16
CA GLY A 86 -10.68 7.22 -8.25
C GLY A 86 -10.73 5.71 -8.14
N ILE A 87 -9.71 5.15 -7.46
CA ILE A 87 -9.47 3.73 -7.21
C ILE A 87 -9.16 3.48 -5.73
#